data_AF-A0A3N5PQK0-F1
#
_entry.id   AF-A0A3N5PQK0-F1
#
_cell.length_a   1.000
_cell.length_b   1.000
_cell.length_c   1.000
_cell.angle_alpha   90.00
_cell.angle_beta   90.00
_cell.angle_gamma   90.00
#
_symmetry.space_group_name_H-M   'P 1'
#
loop_
_entity.id
_entity.type
_entity.pdbx_description
1 polymer ?
#
loop_
_entity_poly.entity_id
_entity_poly.type
_entity_poly.pdbx_seq_one_letter_code
_entity_poly.pdbx_strand_id
1 'polypeptide(L)'
;MKIISFLFLLIILPIQISAQVTEEWVARYNGPGDLSDNSRDLAVDSDGNIYVTGSSYGGSTNWDYATIKYDSAGNEQWVQRYSG
;
A
#
# COMPACT_ATOMS: atom_id res chain seq x y z
N MET A 1 -55.27 14.16 22.33
CA MET A 1 -54.34 13.00 22.28
C MET A 1 -53.99 12.68 20.83
N LYS A 2 -52.88 13.24 20.33
CA LYS A 2 -52.26 12.90 19.04
C LYS A 2 -50.75 13.00 19.23
N ILE A 3 -50.14 12.00 19.87
CA ILE A 3 -48.68 11.94 20.11
C ILE A 3 -48.16 10.52 19.84
N ILE A 4 -48.78 9.79 18.90
CA ILE A 4 -48.29 8.48 18.48
C ILE A 4 -48.27 8.47 16.95
N SER A 5 -47.29 9.12 16.35
CA SER A 5 -46.84 8.82 14.99
C SER A 5 -45.59 9.65 14.67
N PHE A 6 -44.47 9.40 15.34
CA PHE A 6 -43.16 9.90 14.89
C PHE A 6 -41.98 9.05 15.41
N LEU A 7 -42.23 7.78 15.71
CA LEU A 7 -41.19 6.85 16.15
C LEU A 7 -41.23 5.57 15.30
N PHE A 8 -41.19 5.71 13.97
CA PHE A 8 -41.03 4.57 13.07
C PHE A 8 -40.43 4.98 11.70
N LEU A 9 -39.38 5.81 11.71
CA LEU A 9 -38.68 6.20 10.48
C LEU A 9 -37.14 6.15 10.63
N LEU A 10 -36.63 5.14 11.34
CA LEU A 10 -35.17 4.91 11.44
C LEU A 10 -34.77 3.43 11.25
N ILE A 11 -35.68 2.55 10.82
CA ILE A 11 -35.40 1.10 10.68
C ILE A 11 -35.35 0.63 9.22
N ILE A 12 -35.35 1.55 8.23
CA ILE A 12 -35.45 1.17 6.80
C ILE A 12 -34.33 1.72 5.90
N LEU A 13 -33.26 2.26 6.47
CA LEU A 13 -32.05 2.40 5.64
C LEU A 13 -31.42 1.01 5.56
N PRO A 14 -31.36 0.37 4.38
CA PRO A 14 -30.60 -0.85 4.25
C PRO A 14 -29.16 -0.44 4.56
N ILE A 15 -28.64 -0.87 5.71
CA ILE A 15 -27.22 -0.75 6.01
C ILE A 15 -26.54 -1.54 4.90
N GLN A 16 -26.02 -0.84 3.90
CA GLN A 16 -25.22 -1.45 2.86
C GLN A 16 -23.91 -1.86 3.53
N ILE A 17 -23.90 -3.03 4.17
CA ILE A 17 -22.68 -3.66 4.65
C ILE A 17 -22.02 -4.24 3.40
N SER A 18 -21.40 -3.36 2.61
CA SER A 18 -20.44 -3.79 1.62
C SER A 18 -19.13 -4.05 2.36
N ALA A 19 -18.84 -5.33 2.63
CA ALA A 19 -17.50 -5.74 3.01
C ALA A 19 -16.64 -5.74 1.73
N GLN A 20 -16.29 -4.55 1.25
CA GLN A 20 -15.30 -4.39 0.18
C GLN A 20 -13.98 -3.96 0.78
N VAL A 21 -12.91 -4.59 0.29
CA VAL A 21 -11.55 -4.15 0.58
C VAL A 21 -11.42 -2.73 0.04
N THR A 22 -11.23 -1.78 0.95
CA THR A 22 -10.85 -0.41 0.58
C THR A 22 -9.33 -0.38 0.57
N GLU A 23 -8.75 0.11 -0.52
CA GLU A 23 -7.30 0.33 -0.59
C GLU A 23 -6.93 1.38 0.47
N GLU A 24 -6.07 1.00 1.42
CA GLU A 24 -5.58 1.92 2.45
C GLU A 24 -4.52 2.85 1.86
N TRP A 25 -3.57 2.29 1.11
CA TRP A 25 -2.55 3.03 0.39
C TRP A 25 -1.94 2.21 -0.75
N VAL A 26 -1.33 2.91 -1.72
CA VAL A 26 -0.46 2.36 -2.76
C VAL A 26 0.82 3.18 -2.82
N ALA A 27 1.95 2.48 -2.75
CA ALA A 27 3.27 3.03 -3.02
C ALA A 27 3.80 2.44 -4.33
N ARG A 28 4.44 3.27 -5.16
CA ARG A 28 5.10 2.83 -6.39
C ARG A 28 6.56 3.27 -6.34
N TYR A 29 7.44 2.36 -6.70
CA TYR A 29 8.85 2.64 -6.88
C TYR A 29 9.17 2.77 -8.36
N ASN A 30 9.92 3.80 -8.72
CA ASN A 30 10.52 3.96 -10.04
C ASN A 30 12.03 4.12 -9.87
N GLY A 31 12.79 3.16 -10.38
CA GLY A 31 14.24 3.16 -10.30
C GLY A 31 14.90 4.27 -11.14
N PRO A 32 16.20 4.55 -10.93
CA PRO A 32 16.93 5.60 -11.66
C PRO A 32 16.98 5.41 -13.18
N GLY A 33 16.81 4.17 -13.65
CA GLY A 33 16.81 3.85 -15.07
C GLY A 33 15.47 4.09 -15.77
N ASP A 34 14.42 4.50 -15.07
CA ASP A 34 13.07 4.81 -15.59
C ASP A 34 12.54 3.73 -16.55
N LEU A 35 12.78 2.47 -16.18
CA LEU A 35 12.46 1.29 -16.98
C LEU A 35 11.78 0.24 -16.09
N SER A 36 12.29 -0.99 -16.06
CA SER A 36 11.63 -2.08 -15.37
C SER A 36 12.17 -2.25 -13.95
N ASP A 37 11.24 -2.32 -13.01
CA ASP A 37 11.45 -2.63 -11.60
C ASP A 37 10.61 -3.85 -11.24
N ASN A 38 11.26 -4.92 -10.83
CA ASN A 38 10.61 -6.20 -10.55
C ASN A 38 10.81 -6.58 -9.09
N SER A 39 9.74 -6.60 -8.31
CA SER A 39 9.77 -7.13 -6.95
C SER A 39 10.01 -8.65 -6.99
N ARG A 40 10.79 -9.13 -6.02
CA ARG A 40 11.10 -10.55 -5.85
C ARG A 40 10.54 -11.11 -4.56
N ASP A 41 10.59 -10.33 -3.48
CA ASP A 41 10.11 -10.74 -2.16
C ASP A 41 9.77 -9.53 -1.28
N LEU A 42 9.02 -9.78 -0.20
CA LEU A 42 8.76 -8.80 0.84
C LEU A 42 8.69 -9.42 2.24
N ALA A 43 9.03 -8.62 3.26
CA ALA A 43 8.87 -8.97 4.66
C ALA A 43 8.27 -7.81 5.45
N VAL A 44 7.59 -8.12 6.56
CA VAL A 44 7.00 -7.13 7.48
C VAL A 44 7.59 -7.33 8.86
N ASP A 45 8.06 -6.26 9.52
CA ASP A 45 8.56 -6.32 10.90
C ASP A 45 7.45 -6.15 11.95
N SER A 46 7.81 -6.23 13.23
CA SER A 46 6.85 -6.13 14.34
C SER A 46 6.18 -4.76 14.46
N ASP A 47 6.79 -3.72 13.89
CA ASP A 47 6.26 -2.36 13.91
C ASP A 47 5.40 -2.07 12.67
N GLY A 48 5.22 -3.07 11.80
CA GLY A 48 4.44 -2.95 10.58
C GLY A 48 5.19 -2.28 9.44
N ASN A 49 6.51 -2.12 9.52
CA ASN A 49 7.28 -1.64 8.38
C ASN A 49 7.41 -2.74 7.34
N ILE A 50 7.30 -2.37 6.07
CA ILE A 50 7.36 -3.27 4.93
C ILE A 50 8.70 -3.10 4.22
N TYR A 51 9.39 -4.21 3.97
CA TYR A 51 10.64 -4.25 3.22
C TYR A 51 10.39 -4.99 1.93
N VAL A 52 10.61 -4.35 0.79
CA VAL A 52 10.45 -4.94 -0.55
C VAL A 52 11.81 -5.02 -1.21
N THR A 53 12.18 -6.18 -1.76
CA THR A 53 13.44 -6.37 -2.49
C THR A 53 13.21 -6.93 -3.88
N GLY A 54 14.09 -6.60 -4.82
CA GLY A 54 13.95 -7.01 -6.22
C GLY A 54 15.08 -6.52 -7.11
N SER A 55 14.89 -6.69 -8.42
CA SER A 55 15.79 -6.20 -9.45
C SER A 55 15.24 -4.91 -10.06
N SER A 56 16.06 -3.88 -10.20
CA SER A 56 15.68 -2.59 -10.75
C SER A 56 16.70 -2.12 -11.79
N TYR A 57 16.23 -1.66 -12.94
CA TYR A 57 17.13 -1.10 -13.96
C TYR A 57 17.72 0.24 -13.47
N GLY A 58 19.03 0.29 -13.30
CA GLY A 58 19.79 1.44 -12.80
C GLY A 58 20.30 2.41 -13.88
N GLY A 59 19.96 2.18 -15.15
CA GLY A 59 20.38 3.05 -16.25
C GLY A 59 21.82 2.76 -16.68
N SER A 60 22.81 3.27 -15.93
CA SER A 60 24.24 3.09 -16.22
C SER A 60 24.82 1.80 -15.63
N THR A 61 24.19 1.24 -14.60
CA THR A 61 24.62 0.02 -13.90
C THR A 61 23.89 -1.24 -14.37
N ASN A 62 23.04 -1.13 -15.40
CA ASN A 62 22.16 -2.22 -15.85
C ASN A 62 21.20 -2.67 -14.72
N TRP A 63 21.10 -3.96 -14.40
CA TRP A 63 20.21 -4.46 -13.34
C TRP A 63 20.91 -4.40 -11.98
N ASP A 64 20.38 -3.58 -11.08
CA ASP A 64 20.79 -3.53 -9.68
C ASP A 64 19.82 -4.32 -8.80
N TYR A 65 20.28 -4.69 -7.60
CA TYR A 65 19.37 -4.99 -6.51
C TYR A 65 18.86 -3.69 -5.88
N ALA A 66 17.56 -3.63 -5.61
CA ALA A 66 16.95 -2.54 -4.84
C ALA A 66 16.16 -3.13 -3.66
N THR A 67 16.38 -2.58 -2.47
CA THR A 67 15.57 -2.83 -1.29
C THR A 67 14.99 -1.52 -0.80
N ILE A 68 13.69 -1.50 -0.52
CA ILE A 68 12.95 -0.31 -0.10
C ILE A 68 12.26 -0.64 1.22
N LYS A 69 12.30 0.31 2.16
CA LYS A 69 11.49 0.25 3.38
C LYS A 69 10.35 1.25 3.30
N TYR A 70 9.14 0.79 3.55
CA TYR A 70 7.95 1.61 3.81
C TYR A 70 7.56 1.51 5.28
N ASP A 71 7.03 2.58 5.86
CA ASP A 71 6.34 2.49 7.16
C ASP A 71 4.95 1.87 7.01
N SER A 72 4.25 1.65 8.13
CA SER A 72 2.92 1.03 8.13
C SER A 72 1.86 1.87 7.40
N ALA A 73 2.11 3.15 7.16
CA ALA A 73 1.24 4.06 6.42
C ALA A 73 1.60 4.16 4.93
N GLY A 74 2.60 3.39 4.47
CA GLY A 74 3.03 3.35 3.07
C GLY A 74 4.04 4.44 2.69
N ASN A 75 4.60 5.20 3.64
CA ASN A 75 5.60 6.21 3.33
C ASN A 75 6.97 5.55 3.16
N GLU A 76 7.66 5.88 2.06
CA GLU A 76 9.04 5.44 1.82
C GLU A 76 9.97 6.04 2.88
N GLN A 77 10.65 5.17 3.63
CA GLN A 77 11.61 5.54 4.66
C GLN A 77 13.02 5.61 4.08
N TRP A 78 13.38 4.65 3.23
CA TRP A 78 14.66 4.63 2.53
C TRP A 78 14.66 3.65 1.36
N VAL A 79 15.63 3.85 0.46
CA VAL A 79 15.98 2.94 -0.63
C VAL A 79 17.48 2.63 -0.54
N GLN A 80 17.82 1.35 -0.64
CA GLN A 80 19.18 0.85 -0.73
C GLN A 80 19.35 0.13 -2.06
N ARG A 81 20.41 0.47 -2.80
CA ARG A 81 20.73 -0.14 -4.09
C ARG A 81 22.12 -0.72 -4.10
N TYR A 82 22.27 -1.88 -4.75
CA TYR A 82 23.55 -2.56 -4.91
C TYR A 82 23.73 -2.93 -6.38
N SER A 83 24.72 -2.32 -7.02
CA SER A 83 25.14 -2.68 -8.38
C SER A 83 25.79 -4.05 -8.38
N GLY A 84 25.31 -4.95 -9.24
CA GLY A 84 25.88 -6.28 -9.49
C GLY A 84 26.98 -6.28 -10.54
#